data_AF-A0A257PIV0-F1
#
_entry.id   AF-A0A257PIV0-F1
#
_cell.length_a   1.000
_cell.length_b   1.000
_cell.length_c   1.000
_cell.angle_alpha   90.00
_cell.angle_beta   90.00
_cell.angle_gamma   90.00
#
_symmetry.space_group_name_H-M   'P 1'
#
loop_
_entity.id
_entity.type
_entity.pdbx_description
1 polymer ?
#
loop_
_entity_poly.entity_id
_entity_poly.type
_entity_poly.pdbx_seq_one_letter_code
_entity_poly.pdbx_strand_id
1 'polypeptide(L)'
;MDFLLRWFIPWELSPTALALLALSAIVYARGSLRHSPSPSRQIRFWLGWGLMWQAFQTRWDYYAEHQFFVHILQQLSLHDFAPLLIMWSYPLTTLRAGVPLTWRVRWLRPINRSAILRGIKMVLFNPLVAAVLFGGMALLWLIPSFHPFVMLNAPTYRLMNWSMALDGLLFWWLVLDTRPS
;
A
#
# COMPACT_ATOMS: atom_id res chain seq x y z
N MET A 1 9.72 6.35 -28.91
CA MET A 1 9.75 6.88 -27.52
C MET A 1 8.35 7.15 -26.96
N ASP A 2 7.35 7.36 -27.82
CA ASP A 2 5.96 7.65 -27.45
C ASP A 2 5.28 6.56 -26.61
N PHE A 3 5.61 5.29 -26.83
CA PHE A 3 5.03 4.18 -26.06
C PHE A 3 5.44 4.22 -24.58
N LEU A 4 6.73 4.48 -24.29
CA LEU A 4 7.22 4.58 -22.92
C LEU A 4 6.64 5.79 -22.20
N LEU A 5 6.51 6.94 -22.87
CA LEU A 5 5.87 8.12 -22.30
C LEU A 5 4.40 7.86 -21.99
N ARG A 6 3.68 7.15 -22.87
CA ARG A 6 2.28 6.77 -22.67
C ARG A 6 2.07 5.80 -21.52
N TRP A 7 3.06 4.98 -21.18
CA TRP A 7 2.99 4.05 -20.05
C TRP A 7 2.86 4.80 -18.72
N PHE A 8 3.64 5.87 -18.53
CA PHE A 8 3.63 6.66 -17.29
C PHE A 8 2.45 7.62 -17.15
N ILE A 9 1.63 7.77 -18.20
CA ILE A 9 0.40 8.55 -18.13
C ILE A 9 -0.70 7.65 -17.54
N PRO A 10 -1.27 8.01 -16.38
CA PRO A 10 -2.33 7.22 -15.77
C PRO A 10 -3.56 7.17 -16.70
N TRP A 11 -4.17 5.98 -16.78
CA TRP A 11 -5.44 5.80 -17.49
C TRP A 11 -6.60 6.48 -16.74
N GLU A 12 -6.74 6.14 -15.47
CA GLU A 12 -7.56 6.89 -14.52
C GLU A 12 -6.68 7.40 -13.38
N LEU A 13 -6.60 8.72 -13.23
CA LEU A 13 -5.85 9.31 -12.12
C LEU A 13 -6.61 9.06 -10.81
N SER A 14 -6.04 8.27 -9.91
CA SER A 14 -6.52 8.18 -8.53
C SER A 14 -5.88 9.28 -7.68
N PRO A 15 -6.58 10.38 -7.33
CA PRO A 15 -5.98 11.51 -6.63
C PRO A 15 -5.55 11.12 -5.20
N THR A 16 -6.27 10.18 -4.59
CA THR A 16 -5.94 9.65 -3.27
C THR A 16 -4.63 8.86 -3.30
N ALA A 17 -4.42 8.02 -4.31
CA ALA A 17 -3.20 7.22 -4.42
C ALA A 17 -2.00 8.10 -4.74
N LEU A 18 -2.18 9.06 -5.65
CA LEU A 18 -1.19 10.09 -5.92
C LEU A 18 -0.76 10.81 -4.65
N ALA A 19 -1.71 11.34 -3.89
CA ALA A 19 -1.44 12.11 -2.67
C ALA A 19 -0.74 11.26 -1.59
N LEU A 20 -1.24 10.03 -1.34
CA LEU A 20 -0.69 9.16 -0.29
C LEU A 20 0.69 8.61 -0.65
N LEU A 21 0.92 8.23 -1.91
CA LEU A 21 2.22 7.77 -2.38
C LEU A 21 3.24 8.91 -2.43
N ALA A 22 2.84 10.10 -2.90
CA ALA A 22 3.72 11.27 -2.87
C ALA A 22 4.06 11.67 -1.42
N LEU A 23 3.08 11.68 -0.53
CA LEU A 23 3.30 11.97 0.89
C LEU A 23 4.24 10.95 1.53
N SER A 24 4.06 9.65 1.28
CA SER A 24 4.92 8.61 1.84
C SER A 24 6.36 8.73 1.32
N ALA A 25 6.56 9.01 0.03
CA ALA A 25 7.86 9.29 -0.56
C ALA A 25 8.55 10.50 0.09
N ILE A 26 7.85 11.63 0.20
CA ILE A 26 8.39 12.86 0.79
C ILE A 26 8.76 12.65 2.27
N VAL A 27 7.87 12.03 3.04
CA VAL A 27 8.09 11.76 4.46
C VAL A 27 9.24 10.78 4.65
N TYR A 28 9.34 9.73 3.82
CA TYR A 28 10.43 8.77 3.90
C TYR A 28 11.78 9.38 3.52
N ALA A 29 11.85 10.19 2.46
CA ALA A 29 13.05 10.92 2.07
C ALA A 29 13.52 11.86 3.18
N ARG A 30 12.62 12.69 3.73
CA ARG A 30 12.91 13.56 4.88
C ARG A 30 13.35 12.78 6.12
N GLY A 31 12.73 11.63 6.36
CA GLY A 31 13.08 10.73 7.46
C GLY A 31 14.46 10.12 7.29
N SER A 32 14.82 9.77 6.06
CA SER A 32 16.12 9.19 5.72
C SER A 32 17.26 10.18 5.97
N LEU A 33 17.03 11.47 5.77
CA LEU A 33 18.00 12.52 6.11
C LEU A 33 18.24 12.68 7.62
N ARG A 34 17.31 12.21 8.47
CA ARG A 34 17.38 12.35 9.94
C ARG A 34 17.79 11.08 10.67
N HIS A 35 17.43 9.92 10.13
CA HIS A 35 17.63 8.62 10.76
C HIS A 35 18.51 7.68 9.90
N SER A 36 19.07 8.18 8.79
CA SER A 36 20.04 7.50 7.91
C SER A 36 19.91 5.97 7.86
N PRO A 37 18.77 5.43 7.37
CA PRO A 37 18.59 3.99 7.25
C PRO A 37 19.63 3.40 6.30
N SER A 38 20.01 2.14 6.52
CA SER A 38 20.98 1.45 5.66
C SER A 38 20.55 1.52 4.17
N PRO A 39 21.50 1.55 3.22
CA PRO A 39 21.18 1.57 1.79
C PRO A 39 20.25 0.42 1.37
N SER A 40 20.42 -0.77 1.95
CA SER A 40 19.54 -1.91 1.71
C SER A 40 18.08 -1.65 2.08
N ARG A 41 17.82 -0.98 3.22
CA ARG A 41 16.45 -0.61 3.63
C ARG A 41 15.86 0.45 2.70
N GLN A 42 16.67 1.42 2.27
CA GLN A 42 16.23 2.44 1.30
C GLN A 42 15.87 1.81 -0.04
N ILE A 43 16.71 0.92 -0.57
CA ILE A 43 16.45 0.21 -1.82
C ILE A 43 15.14 -0.58 -1.73
N ARG A 44 14.94 -1.37 -0.67
CA ARG A 44 13.68 -2.13 -0.47
C ARG A 44 12.45 -1.22 -0.43
N PHE A 45 12.53 -0.11 0.32
CA PHE A 45 11.43 0.85 0.39
C PHE A 45 11.10 1.43 -0.98
N TRP A 46 12.11 1.94 -1.71
CA TRP A 46 11.89 2.58 -3.00
C TRP A 46 11.47 1.60 -4.10
N LEU A 47 11.96 0.36 -4.06
CA LEU A 47 11.49 -0.70 -4.96
C LEU A 47 10.02 -1.03 -4.69
N GLY A 48 9.64 -1.25 -3.43
CA GLY A 48 8.25 -1.52 -3.07
C GLY A 48 7.34 -0.33 -3.37
N TRP A 49 7.76 0.90 -3.06
CA TRP A 49 7.05 2.12 -3.42
C TRP A 49 6.89 2.26 -4.94
N GLY A 50 7.92 1.96 -5.71
CA GLY A 50 7.89 2.01 -7.18
C GLY A 50 6.95 0.97 -7.78
N LEU A 51 6.88 -0.23 -7.22
CA LEU A 51 5.90 -1.26 -7.62
C LEU A 51 4.46 -0.81 -7.34
N MET A 52 4.23 -0.25 -6.15
CA MET A 52 2.93 0.31 -5.75
C MET A 52 2.52 1.47 -6.66
N TRP A 53 3.43 2.39 -6.95
CA TRP A 53 3.21 3.52 -7.85
C TRP A 53 2.87 3.06 -9.26
N GLN A 54 3.63 2.10 -9.80
CA GLN A 54 3.37 1.56 -11.13
C GLN A 54 1.97 0.95 -11.20
N ALA A 55 1.58 0.16 -10.21
CA ALA A 55 0.26 -0.46 -10.20
C ALA A 55 -0.89 0.56 -10.07
N PHE A 56 -0.72 1.67 -9.35
CA PHE A 56 -1.81 2.65 -9.12
C PHE A 56 -1.86 3.85 -10.09
N GLN A 57 -0.73 4.27 -10.66
CA GLN A 57 -0.58 5.58 -11.31
C GLN A 57 -0.06 5.50 -12.74
N THR A 58 0.00 4.30 -13.32
CA THR A 58 0.45 4.11 -14.70
C THR A 58 -0.62 3.43 -15.53
N ARG A 59 -0.36 3.30 -16.81
CA ARG A 59 -1.23 2.61 -17.76
C ARG A 59 -1.36 1.10 -17.50
N TRP A 60 -0.60 0.55 -16.54
CA TRP A 60 -0.83 -0.81 -16.04
C TRP A 60 -2.31 -1.01 -15.68
N ASP A 61 -2.94 -0.01 -15.07
CA ASP A 61 -4.35 -0.07 -14.66
C ASP A 61 -5.30 -0.37 -15.83
N TYR A 62 -5.09 0.28 -16.97
CA TYR A 62 -5.83 0.01 -18.20
C TYR A 62 -5.68 -1.45 -18.65
N TYR A 63 -4.45 -1.97 -18.66
CA TYR A 63 -4.22 -3.34 -19.10
C TYR A 63 -4.78 -4.36 -18.11
N ALA A 64 -4.77 -4.04 -16.81
CA ALA A 64 -5.36 -4.88 -15.78
C ALA A 64 -6.87 -5.01 -15.96
N GLU A 65 -7.60 -3.92 -16.19
CA GLU A 65 -9.06 -3.96 -16.43
C GLU A 65 -9.45 -4.82 -17.65
N HIS A 66 -8.59 -4.89 -18.67
CA HIS A 66 -8.89 -5.57 -19.93
C HIS A 66 -8.26 -6.96 -20.08
N GLN A 67 -7.22 -7.27 -19.30
CA GLN A 67 -6.48 -8.52 -19.41
C GLN A 67 -6.30 -9.17 -18.03
N PHE A 68 -6.99 -10.29 -17.83
CA PHE A 68 -6.96 -11.03 -16.57
C PHE A 68 -5.53 -11.34 -16.10
N PHE A 69 -4.64 -11.77 -17.00
CA PHE A 69 -3.24 -12.04 -16.64
C PHE A 69 -2.52 -10.81 -16.09
N VAL A 70 -2.72 -9.65 -16.71
CA VAL A 70 -2.10 -8.38 -16.28
C VAL A 70 -2.70 -7.90 -14.97
N HIS A 71 -3.99 -8.14 -14.75
CA HIS A 71 -4.65 -7.92 -13.47
C HIS A 71 -4.04 -8.78 -12.36
N ILE A 72 -3.80 -10.07 -12.59
CA ILE A 72 -3.14 -10.92 -11.59
C ILE A 72 -1.73 -10.40 -11.26
N LEU A 73 -0.96 -9.99 -12.27
CA LEU A 73 0.34 -9.35 -12.02
C LEU A 73 0.22 -8.06 -11.20
N GLN A 74 -0.81 -7.26 -11.46
CA GLN A 74 -1.07 -6.03 -10.71
C GLN A 74 -1.43 -6.35 -9.26
N GLN A 75 -2.30 -7.32 -9.02
CA GLN A 75 -2.68 -7.74 -7.67
C GLN A 75 -1.50 -8.33 -6.91
N LEU A 76 -0.68 -9.16 -7.58
CA LEU A 76 0.56 -9.69 -7.02
C LEU A 76 1.54 -8.57 -6.64
N SER A 77 1.58 -7.49 -7.42
CA SER A 77 2.35 -6.29 -7.08
C SER A 77 1.76 -5.56 -5.87
N LEU A 78 0.46 -5.26 -5.89
CA LEU A 78 -0.24 -4.45 -4.89
C LEU A 78 -0.39 -5.14 -3.53
N HIS A 79 -0.64 -6.44 -3.51
CA HIS A 79 -0.98 -7.23 -2.32
C HIS A 79 0.25 -7.92 -1.73
N ASP A 80 1.15 -8.44 -2.56
CA ASP A 80 2.29 -9.22 -2.10
C ASP A 80 3.60 -8.42 -2.14
N PHE A 81 4.13 -8.17 -3.34
CA PHE A 81 5.53 -7.73 -3.48
C PHE A 81 5.78 -6.30 -3.00
N ALA A 82 4.91 -5.35 -3.37
CA ALA A 82 5.11 -3.97 -2.95
C ALA A 82 4.97 -3.82 -1.43
N PRO A 83 3.91 -4.38 -0.78
CA PRO A 83 3.82 -4.37 0.68
C PRO A 83 4.97 -5.09 1.39
N LEU A 84 5.38 -6.27 0.91
CA LEU A 84 6.51 -7.04 1.45
C LEU A 84 7.78 -6.19 1.47
N LEU A 85 8.15 -5.60 0.32
CA LEU A 85 9.37 -4.80 0.21
C LEU A 85 9.31 -3.53 1.06
N ILE A 86 8.15 -2.86 1.08
CA ILE A 86 7.92 -1.69 1.93
C ILE A 86 8.11 -2.08 3.39
N MET A 87 7.44 -3.12 3.88
CA MET A 87 7.50 -3.49 5.30
C MET A 87 8.87 -4.07 5.70
N TRP A 88 9.54 -4.78 4.81
CA TRP A 88 10.89 -5.29 5.02
C TRP A 88 11.96 -4.19 5.11
N SER A 89 11.66 -2.97 4.66
CA SER A 89 12.50 -1.79 4.93
C SER A 89 12.42 -1.31 6.39
N TYR A 90 11.53 -1.87 7.21
CA TYR A 90 11.15 -1.36 8.53
C TYR A 90 10.85 0.15 8.47
N PRO A 91 9.85 0.56 7.67
CA PRO A 91 9.71 1.96 7.26
C PRO A 91 9.21 2.85 8.40
N LEU A 92 8.56 2.28 9.42
CA LEU A 92 7.89 3.03 10.48
C LEU A 92 8.83 3.99 11.22
N THR A 93 10.07 3.58 11.53
CA THR A 93 11.03 4.44 12.24
C THR A 93 11.44 5.63 11.40
N THR A 94 11.72 5.39 10.11
CA THR A 94 12.13 6.40 9.13
C THR A 94 10.98 7.35 8.80
N LEU A 95 9.79 6.81 8.49
CA LEU A 95 8.58 7.58 8.24
C LEU A 95 8.23 8.46 9.43
N ARG A 96 8.25 7.89 10.65
CA ARG A 96 8.03 8.66 11.87
C ARG A 96 9.04 9.78 11.96
N ALA A 97 10.33 9.53 11.77
CA ALA A 97 11.40 10.54 11.81
C ALA A 97 11.17 11.72 10.83
N GLY A 98 10.58 11.46 9.67
CA GLY A 98 10.25 12.46 8.64
C GLY A 98 9.09 13.40 9.00
N VAL A 99 8.16 12.96 9.84
CA VAL A 99 7.02 13.78 10.29
C VAL A 99 7.49 14.83 11.32
N PRO A 100 7.15 16.13 11.15
CA PRO A 100 7.46 17.19 12.12
C PRO A 100 6.93 16.89 13.53
N LEU A 101 7.69 17.27 14.56
CA LEU A 101 7.31 17.01 15.96
C LEU A 101 5.95 17.62 16.33
N THR A 102 5.68 18.84 15.85
CA THR A 102 4.39 19.53 16.03
C THR A 102 3.21 18.72 15.50
N TRP A 103 3.34 18.09 14.34
CA TRP A 103 2.32 17.24 13.76
C TRP A 103 2.14 15.93 14.54
N ARG A 104 3.24 15.33 15.03
CA ARG A 104 3.17 14.13 15.88
C ARG A 104 2.42 14.39 17.18
N VAL A 105 2.66 15.53 17.81
CA VAL A 105 2.03 15.89 19.08
C VAL A 105 0.58 16.32 18.87
N ARG A 106 0.31 17.14 17.86
CA ARG A 106 -1.02 17.72 17.61
C ARG A 106 -2.03 16.73 17.03
N TRP A 107 -1.61 15.82 16.16
CA TRP A 107 -2.52 14.92 15.44
C TRP A 107 -2.31 13.45 15.80
N LEU A 108 -1.08 12.94 15.78
CA LEU A 108 -0.85 11.49 15.98
C LEU A 108 -1.13 11.04 17.42
N ARG A 109 -0.81 11.87 18.43
CA ARG A 109 -1.12 11.54 19.85
C ARG A 109 -2.62 11.44 20.14
N PRO A 110 -3.48 12.42 19.80
CA PRO A 110 -4.91 12.30 20.07
C PRO A 110 -5.57 11.18 19.25
N ILE A 111 -5.19 10.99 17.99
CA ILE A 111 -5.67 9.89 17.14
C ILE A 111 -5.37 8.54 17.80
N ASN A 112 -4.14 8.33 18.30
CA ASN A 112 -3.79 7.09 19.00
C ASN A 112 -4.49 6.90 20.36
N ARG A 113 -5.10 7.94 20.93
CA ARG A 113 -5.86 7.87 22.19
C ARG A 113 -7.35 7.57 22.00
N SER A 114 -7.86 7.61 20.77
CA SER A 114 -9.25 7.29 20.46
C SER A 114 -9.58 5.82 20.77
N ALA A 115 -10.69 5.59 21.49
CA ALA A 115 -11.19 4.24 21.78
C ALA A 115 -11.56 3.47 20.52
N ILE A 116 -12.12 4.14 19.51
CA ILE A 116 -12.50 3.56 18.22
C ILE A 116 -11.25 3.02 17.52
N LEU A 117 -10.19 3.81 17.44
CA LEU A 117 -8.95 3.39 16.80
C LEU A 117 -8.22 2.29 17.57
N ARG A 118 -8.36 2.25 18.90
CA ARG A 118 -7.88 1.10 19.69
C ARG A 118 -8.64 -0.18 19.33
N GLY A 119 -9.97 -0.12 19.23
CA GLY A 119 -10.79 -1.26 18.81
C GLY A 119 -10.45 -1.75 17.40
N ILE A 120 -10.35 -0.84 16.44
CA ILE A 120 -9.94 -1.16 15.06
C ILE A 120 -8.57 -1.84 15.04
N LYS A 121 -7.60 -1.31 15.79
CA LYS A 121 -6.26 -1.92 15.87
C LYS A 121 -6.30 -3.30 16.52
N MET A 122 -7.09 -3.50 17.59
CA MET A 122 -7.21 -4.80 18.23
C MET A 122 -7.72 -5.88 17.28
N VAL A 123 -8.64 -5.53 16.37
CA VAL A 123 -9.17 -6.44 15.36
C VAL A 123 -8.18 -6.63 14.21
N LEU A 124 -7.73 -5.54 13.59
CA LEU A 124 -6.87 -5.61 12.39
C LEU A 124 -5.47 -6.16 12.68
N PHE A 125 -4.93 -5.93 13.87
CA PHE A 125 -3.61 -6.44 14.26
C PHE A 125 -3.68 -7.81 14.93
N ASN A 126 -4.85 -8.47 14.94
CA ASN A 126 -4.94 -9.87 15.33
C ASN A 126 -4.39 -10.74 14.17
N PRO A 127 -3.36 -11.58 14.40
CA PRO A 127 -2.74 -12.38 13.34
C PRO A 127 -3.71 -13.27 12.58
N LEU A 128 -4.72 -13.85 13.27
CA LEU A 128 -5.73 -14.69 12.63
C LEU A 128 -6.62 -13.85 11.71
N VAL A 129 -7.08 -12.68 12.19
CA VAL A 129 -7.90 -11.78 11.38
C VAL A 129 -7.11 -11.30 10.17
N ALA A 130 -5.85 -10.89 10.35
CA ALA A 130 -5.01 -10.45 9.24
C ALA A 130 -4.74 -11.56 8.23
N ALA A 131 -4.50 -12.80 8.66
CA ALA A 131 -4.32 -13.94 7.76
C ALA A 131 -5.60 -14.26 6.98
N VAL A 132 -6.76 -14.21 7.64
CA VAL A 132 -8.07 -14.40 7.01
C VAL A 132 -8.38 -13.27 6.04
N LEU A 133 -8.07 -12.02 6.37
CA LEU A 133 -8.22 -10.88 5.45
C LEU A 133 -7.28 -11.04 4.26
N PHE A 134 -6.01 -11.39 4.49
CA PHE A 134 -5.00 -11.57 3.46
C PHE A 134 -5.43 -12.57 2.38
N GLY A 135 -5.84 -13.78 2.78
CA GLY A 135 -6.33 -14.78 1.81
C GLY A 135 -7.77 -14.52 1.35
N GLY A 136 -8.65 -14.13 2.28
CA GLY A 136 -10.08 -13.99 2.04
C GLY A 136 -10.43 -12.81 1.13
N MET A 137 -9.73 -11.69 1.26
CA MET A 137 -9.92 -10.52 0.38
C MET A 137 -9.54 -10.87 -1.06
N ALA A 138 -8.39 -11.54 -1.26
CA ALA A 138 -7.98 -11.99 -2.59
C ALA A 138 -8.99 -12.95 -3.22
N LEU A 139 -9.51 -13.91 -2.45
CA LEU A 139 -10.54 -14.84 -2.92
C LEU A 139 -11.86 -14.14 -3.23
N LEU A 140 -12.27 -13.17 -2.39
CA LEU A 140 -13.50 -12.40 -2.59
C LEU A 140 -13.49 -11.65 -3.91
N TRP A 141 -12.37 -10.99 -4.25
CA TRP A 141 -12.25 -10.27 -5.50
C TRP A 141 -12.16 -11.19 -6.72
N LEU A 142 -11.73 -12.43 -6.53
CA LEU A 142 -11.63 -13.44 -7.60
C LEU A 142 -12.95 -14.19 -7.88
N ILE A 143 -14.02 -13.93 -7.13
CA ILE A 143 -15.32 -14.59 -7.33
C ILE A 143 -15.82 -14.31 -8.77
N PRO A 144 -16.00 -15.33 -9.63
CA PRO A 144 -16.27 -15.12 -11.05
C PRO A 144 -17.57 -14.35 -11.37
N SER A 145 -18.58 -14.44 -10.51
CA SER A 145 -19.83 -13.70 -10.69
C SER A 145 -19.70 -12.21 -10.36
N PHE A 146 -18.71 -11.83 -9.56
CA PHE A 146 -18.52 -10.46 -9.07
C PHE A 146 -17.37 -9.75 -9.82
N HIS A 147 -16.30 -10.47 -10.14
CA HIS A 147 -15.09 -9.94 -10.76
C HIS A 147 -15.35 -9.10 -12.04
N PRO A 148 -16.19 -9.51 -13.01
CA PRO A 148 -16.46 -8.69 -14.20
C PRO A 148 -17.11 -7.35 -13.88
N PHE A 149 -17.99 -7.30 -12.88
CA PHE A 149 -18.61 -6.05 -12.43
C PHE A 149 -17.57 -5.09 -11.84
N VAL A 150 -16.63 -5.63 -11.06
CA VAL A 150 -15.53 -4.85 -10.48
C VAL A 150 -14.67 -4.25 -11.58
N MET A 151 -14.32 -5.01 -12.62
CA MET A 151 -13.47 -4.52 -13.73
C MET A 151 -14.13 -3.43 -14.57
N LEU A 152 -15.46 -3.43 -14.68
CA LEU A 152 -16.20 -2.45 -15.47
C LEU A 152 -16.56 -1.18 -14.69
N ASN A 153 -16.43 -1.21 -13.36
CA ASN A 153 -16.86 -0.13 -12.49
C ASN A 153 -15.68 0.53 -11.78
N ALA A 154 -15.31 1.72 -12.24
CA ALA A 154 -14.17 2.48 -11.74
C ALA A 154 -14.10 2.65 -10.19
N PRO A 155 -15.17 3.05 -9.46
CA PRO A 155 -15.08 3.16 -8.01
C PRO A 155 -14.92 1.80 -7.30
N THR A 156 -15.58 0.74 -7.78
CA THR A 156 -15.42 -0.61 -7.20
C THR A 156 -14.02 -1.16 -7.48
N TYR A 157 -13.50 -0.93 -8.68
CA TYR A 157 -12.14 -1.30 -9.05
C TYR A 157 -11.08 -0.59 -8.17
N ARG A 158 -11.25 0.73 -7.94
CA ARG A 158 -10.40 1.46 -6.99
C ARG A 158 -10.51 0.93 -5.56
N LEU A 159 -11.73 0.56 -5.13
CA LEU A 159 -11.94 -0.03 -3.81
C LEU A 159 -11.21 -1.36 -3.67
N MET A 160 -11.28 -2.23 -4.70
CA MET A 160 -10.52 -3.46 -4.76
C MET A 160 -9.01 -3.18 -4.63
N ASN A 161 -8.43 -2.35 -5.50
CA ASN A 161 -6.99 -2.05 -5.49
C ASN A 161 -6.53 -1.48 -4.14
N TRP A 162 -7.30 -0.56 -3.55
CA TRP A 162 -6.99 -0.02 -2.23
C TRP A 162 -7.11 -1.05 -1.12
N SER A 163 -8.16 -1.86 -1.13
CA SER A 163 -8.36 -2.90 -0.11
C SER A 163 -7.21 -3.91 -0.15
N MET A 164 -6.80 -4.36 -1.34
CA MET A 164 -5.67 -5.28 -1.55
C MET A 164 -4.35 -4.65 -1.11
N ALA A 165 -4.07 -3.40 -1.46
CA ALA A 165 -2.85 -2.72 -1.04
C ALA A 165 -2.76 -2.53 0.48
N LEU A 166 -3.86 -2.12 1.13
CA LEU A 166 -3.90 -1.90 2.58
C LEU A 166 -3.80 -3.20 3.36
N ASP A 167 -4.49 -4.24 2.89
CA ASP A 167 -4.47 -5.58 3.48
C ASP A 167 -3.07 -6.22 3.39
N GLY A 168 -2.43 -6.13 2.22
CA GLY A 168 -1.03 -6.57 2.07
C GLY A 168 -0.07 -5.84 3.01
N LEU A 169 -0.19 -4.51 3.12
CA LEU A 169 0.64 -3.72 4.04
C LEU A 169 0.41 -4.13 5.51
N LEU A 170 -0.83 -4.41 5.89
CA LEU A 170 -1.18 -4.86 7.24
C LEU A 170 -0.60 -6.24 7.54
N PHE A 171 -0.78 -7.21 6.64
CA PHE A 171 -0.30 -8.57 6.81
C PHE A 171 1.22 -8.61 6.92
N TRP A 172 1.94 -7.99 5.97
CA TRP A 172 3.40 -7.98 5.99
C TRP A 172 3.97 -7.16 7.14
N TRP A 173 3.24 -6.15 7.63
CA TRP A 173 3.62 -5.50 8.87
C TRP A 173 3.59 -6.52 10.02
N LEU A 174 2.48 -7.23 10.24
CA LEU A 174 2.37 -8.20 11.33
C LEU A 174 3.39 -9.35 11.24
N VAL A 175 3.62 -9.87 10.02
CA VAL A 175 4.55 -10.98 9.80
C VAL A 175 6.01 -10.56 10.04
N LEU A 176 6.37 -9.32 9.71
CA LEU A 176 7.74 -8.82 9.85
C LEU A 176 7.99 -8.02 11.14
N ASP A 177 6.97 -7.68 11.92
CA ASP A 177 7.14 -6.99 13.20
C ASP A 177 7.65 -7.97 14.26
N THR A 178 8.96 -8.03 14.41
CA THR A 178 9.65 -8.90 15.38
C THR A 178 9.70 -8.32 16.80
N ARG A 179 8.95 -7.24 17.07
CA ARG A 179 8.92 -6.66 18.41
C ARG A 179 8.21 -7.63 19.36
N PRO A 180 8.86 -8.05 20.45
CA PRO A 180 8.24 -8.95 21.41
C PRO A 180 6.99 -8.28 22.00
N SER A 181 5.89 -9.05 22.01
CA SER A 181 4.63 -8.73 22.69
C SER A 181 4.81 -8.67 24.21
#